data_AF-A0A060A099-F1
#
_entry.id   AF-A0A060A099-F1
#
_cell.length_a   1.000
_cell.length_b   1.000
_cell.length_c   1.000
_cell.angle_alpha   90.00
_cell.angle_beta   90.00
_cell.angle_gamma   90.00
#
_symmetry.space_group_name_H-M   'P 1'
#
loop_
_entity.id
_entity.type
_entity.pdbx_description
1 polymer ?
#
loop_
_entity_poly.entity_id
_entity_poly.type
_entity_poly.pdbx_seq_one_letter_code
_entity_poly.pdbx_strand_id
1 'polypeptide(L)'
;MQLTDEQQKAVAMAQKMESFKVSALAGTGKTSTLVAIAKAMGNRRGLYLAFNAAIAAEAKQRFRGTQCESRTFHSLAYRECGYKYKNRMHARLTGSFLRRRFGVNELCSNLVYGRSTTSLRRVAHCC
;
A
#
# COMPACT_ATOMS: atom_id res chain seq x y z
N MET A 1 -21.07 -22.61 2.62
CA MET A 1 -20.23 -22.49 1.41
C MET A 1 -19.17 -23.55 1.49
N GLN A 2 -19.13 -24.45 0.51
CA GLN A 2 -18.14 -25.52 0.45
C GLN A 2 -16.90 -25.00 -0.29
N LEU A 3 -15.71 -25.24 0.27
CA LEU A 3 -14.43 -24.81 -0.32
C LEU A 3 -13.99 -25.80 -1.39
N THR A 4 -13.40 -25.33 -2.48
CA THR A 4 -12.76 -26.21 -3.48
C THR A 4 -11.50 -26.86 -2.89
N ASP A 5 -11.03 -27.94 -3.50
CA ASP A 5 -9.85 -28.66 -3.03
C ASP A 5 -8.60 -27.77 -2.98
N GLU A 6 -8.45 -26.83 -3.92
CA GLU A 6 -7.34 -25.86 -3.91
C GLU A 6 -7.45 -24.89 -2.75
N GLN A 7 -8.67 -24.43 -2.43
CA GLN A 7 -8.91 -23.55 -1.29
C GLN A 7 -8.67 -24.27 0.03
N GLN A 8 -9.08 -25.54 0.14
CA GLN A 8 -8.81 -26.39 1.30
C GLN A 8 -7.31 -26.62 1.50
N LYS A 9 -6.55 -26.88 0.42
CA LYS A 9 -5.09 -26.98 0.48
C LYS A 9 -4.46 -25.69 0.98
N ALA A 10 -4.92 -24.52 0.52
CA ALA A 10 -4.43 -23.24 1.02
C ALA A 10 -4.71 -23.04 2.52
N VAL A 11 -5.88 -23.47 3.00
CA VAL A 11 -6.21 -23.45 4.44
C VAL A 11 -5.30 -24.38 5.23
N ALA A 12 -5.09 -25.60 4.76
CA ALA A 12 -4.21 -26.56 5.43
C ALA A 12 -2.76 -26.08 5.49
N MET A 13 -2.25 -25.48 4.41
CA MET A 13 -0.91 -24.86 4.41
C MET A 13 -0.81 -23.69 5.39
N ALA A 14 -1.84 -22.84 5.47
CA ALA A 14 -1.87 -21.76 6.45
C ALA A 14 -1.84 -22.28 7.88
N GLN A 15 -2.47 -23.42 8.18
CA GLN A 15 -2.47 -24.02 9.52
C GLN A 15 -1.10 -24.55 9.94
N LYS A 16 -0.24 -24.87 8.98
CA LYS A 16 1.17 -25.21 9.23
C LYS A 16 2.04 -24.01 9.56
N MET A 17 1.52 -22.79 9.44
CA MET A 17 2.25 -21.53 9.69
C MET A 17 3.48 -21.34 8.79
N GLU A 18 3.48 -21.96 7.61
CA GLU A 18 4.52 -21.82 6.60
C GLU A 18 4.22 -20.64 5.65
N SER A 19 5.26 -20.13 4.99
CA SER A 19 5.09 -19.09 3.96
C SER A 19 4.73 -19.72 2.63
N PHE A 20 3.61 -19.30 2.04
CA PHE A 20 3.17 -19.82 0.74
C PHE A 20 2.52 -18.71 -0.11
N LYS A 21 2.40 -18.98 -1.41
CA LYS A 21 1.75 -18.11 -2.39
C LYS A 21 0.58 -18.83 -3.04
N VAL A 22 -0.54 -18.13 -3.19
CA VAL A 22 -1.72 -18.61 -3.92
C VAL A 22 -1.95 -17.74 -5.14
N SER A 23 -1.89 -18.34 -6.33
CA SER A 23 -2.24 -17.68 -7.58
C SER A 23 -3.74 -17.85 -7.83
N ALA A 24 -4.45 -16.76 -8.08
CA ALA A 24 -5.89 -16.79 -8.25
C ALA A 24 -6.36 -15.73 -9.26
N LEU A 25 -7.09 -16.18 -10.29
CA LEU A 25 -7.65 -15.35 -11.35
C LEU A 25 -8.71 -14.37 -10.82
N ALA A 26 -9.05 -13.35 -11.60
CA ALA A 26 -10.15 -12.45 -11.24
C ALA A 26 -11.45 -13.27 -11.05
N GLY A 27 -12.27 -12.89 -10.05
CA GLY A 27 -13.53 -13.59 -9.78
C GLY A 27 -13.43 -14.91 -9.02
N THR A 28 -12.25 -15.52 -8.83
CA THR A 28 -12.12 -16.85 -8.18
C THR A 28 -12.19 -16.84 -6.65
N GLY A 29 -12.85 -15.84 -6.05
CA GLY A 29 -13.12 -15.83 -4.62
C GLY A 29 -11.89 -15.67 -3.71
N LYS A 30 -10.82 -15.01 -4.17
CA LYS A 30 -9.58 -14.73 -3.39
C LYS A 30 -9.85 -14.31 -1.94
N THR A 31 -10.69 -13.30 -1.76
CA THR A 31 -11.03 -12.76 -0.44
C THR A 31 -11.83 -13.79 0.39
N SER A 32 -12.66 -14.61 -0.24
CA SER A 32 -13.39 -15.69 0.42
C SER A 32 -12.45 -16.78 0.93
N THR A 33 -11.42 -17.16 0.15
CA THR A 33 -10.36 -18.07 0.59
C THR A 33 -9.63 -17.52 1.80
N LEU A 34 -9.26 -16.23 1.79
CA LEU A 34 -8.59 -15.59 2.92
C LEU A 34 -9.48 -15.55 4.18
N VAL A 35 -10.78 -15.33 4.04
CA VAL A 35 -11.73 -15.40 5.17
C VAL A 35 -11.81 -16.81 5.74
N ALA A 36 -11.81 -17.83 4.87
CA ALA A 36 -11.78 -19.22 5.33
C ALA A 36 -10.49 -19.54 6.10
N ILE A 37 -9.34 -19.06 5.61
CA ILE A 37 -8.06 -19.16 6.32
C ILE A 37 -8.16 -18.48 7.69
N ALA A 38 -8.64 -17.22 7.75
CA ALA A 38 -8.78 -16.48 9.00
C ALA A 38 -9.69 -17.17 10.02
N LYS A 39 -10.77 -17.82 9.56
CA LYS A 39 -11.65 -18.63 10.43
C LYS A 39 -10.95 -19.90 10.93
N ALA A 40 -10.23 -20.60 10.05
CA ALA A 40 -9.50 -21.81 10.40
C ALA A 40 -8.32 -21.56 11.36
N MET A 41 -7.82 -20.33 11.42
CA MET A 41 -6.80 -19.90 12.39
C MET A 41 -7.35 -19.73 13.81
N GLY A 42 -8.68 -19.62 14.00
CA GLY A 42 -9.32 -19.45 15.29
C GLY A 42 -8.93 -18.14 16.00
N ASN A 43 -8.43 -18.25 17.23
CA ASN A 43 -8.00 -17.13 18.08
C ASN A 43 -6.57 -16.63 17.77
N ARG A 44 -6.04 -16.90 16.59
CA ARG A 44 -4.74 -16.34 16.18
C ARG A 44 -4.93 -15.01 15.49
N ARG A 45 -4.07 -14.06 15.83
CA ARG A 45 -4.07 -12.72 15.24
C ARG A 45 -3.52 -12.77 13.82
N GLY A 46 -4.28 -12.22 12.88
CA GLY A 46 -3.88 -12.08 11.48
C GLY A 46 -3.78 -10.63 11.05
N LEU A 47 -2.99 -10.34 10.02
CA LEU A 47 -2.93 -9.03 9.37
C LEU A 47 -3.13 -9.20 7.86
N TYR A 48 -4.20 -8.62 7.33
CA TYR A 48 -4.47 -8.50 5.91
C TYR A 48 -4.02 -7.13 5.40
N LEU A 49 -3.16 -7.13 4.39
CA LEU A 49 -2.65 -5.92 3.75
C LEU A 49 -3.26 -5.70 2.36
N ALA A 50 -3.85 -4.53 2.17
CA ALA A 50 -4.47 -4.12 0.90
C ALA A 50 -3.78 -2.88 0.30
N PHE A 51 -3.91 -2.72 -1.01
CA PHE A 51 -3.35 -1.56 -1.72
C PHE A 51 -4.15 -0.28 -1.52
N ASN A 52 -5.47 -0.37 -1.39
CA ASN A 52 -6.35 0.80 -1.27
C ASN A 52 -7.29 0.68 -0.07
N ALA A 53 -7.83 1.82 0.36
CA ALA A 53 -8.71 1.90 1.53
C ALA A 53 -10.06 1.20 1.30
N ALA A 54 -10.58 1.21 0.07
CA ALA A 54 -11.86 0.57 -0.27
C ALA A 54 -11.79 -0.96 -0.07
N ILE A 55 -10.76 -1.61 -0.60
CA ILE A 55 -10.50 -3.06 -0.42
C ILE A 55 -10.25 -3.37 1.05
N ALA A 56 -9.48 -2.53 1.75
CA ALA A 56 -9.24 -2.73 3.18
C ALA A 56 -10.54 -2.68 4.00
N ALA A 57 -11.42 -1.72 3.70
CA ALA A 57 -12.71 -1.56 4.38
C ALA A 57 -13.66 -2.73 4.08
N GLU A 58 -13.74 -3.16 2.82
CA GLU A 58 -14.53 -4.32 2.41
C GLU A 58 -14.03 -5.60 3.10
N ALA A 59 -12.71 -5.83 3.08
CA ALA A 59 -12.08 -6.95 3.75
C ALA A 59 -12.36 -6.93 5.26
N LYS A 60 -12.30 -5.76 5.91
CA LYS A 60 -12.63 -5.60 7.33
C LYS A 60 -14.05 -6.06 7.65
N GLN A 61 -15.01 -5.80 6.77
CA GLN A 61 -16.38 -6.31 6.93
C GLN A 61 -16.45 -7.83 6.78
N ARG A 62 -15.74 -8.40 5.79
CA ARG A 62 -15.70 -9.84 5.54
C ARG A 62 -15.01 -10.63 6.65
N PHE A 63 -14.01 -10.04 7.33
CA PHE A 63 -13.28 -10.63 8.44
C PHE A 63 -13.96 -10.44 9.82
N ARG A 64 -15.16 -9.83 9.88
CA ARG A 64 -15.91 -9.70 11.15
C ARG A 64 -16.09 -11.07 11.81
N GLY A 65 -15.82 -11.13 13.11
CA GLY A 65 -15.86 -12.37 13.89
C GLY A 65 -14.58 -13.21 13.84
N THR A 66 -13.51 -12.72 13.20
CA THR A 66 -12.16 -13.32 13.26
C THR A 66 -11.18 -12.35 13.94
N GLN A 67 -10.02 -12.85 14.39
CA GLN A 67 -8.94 -12.00 14.90
C GLN A 67 -8.03 -11.42 13.80
N CYS A 68 -8.52 -11.31 12.56
CA CYS A 68 -7.78 -10.73 11.45
C CYS A 68 -8.03 -9.22 11.34
N GLU A 69 -6.97 -8.43 11.38
CA GLU A 69 -7.01 -6.98 11.14
C GLU A 69 -6.75 -6.67 9.67
N SER A 70 -7.50 -5.73 9.08
CA SER A 70 -7.31 -5.30 7.70
C SER A 70 -6.76 -3.87 7.65
N ARG A 71 -5.65 -3.66 6.94
CA ARG A 71 -4.97 -2.36 6.79
C ARG A 71 -4.43 -2.14 5.39
N THR A 72 -4.15 -0.88 5.06
CA THR A 72 -3.31 -0.57 3.89
C THR A 72 -1.84 -0.46 4.29
N PHE A 73 -0.94 -0.67 3.33
CA PHE A 73 0.50 -0.45 3.53
C PHE A 73 0.79 0.94 4.11
N HIS A 74 0.16 1.98 3.57
CA HIS A 74 0.29 3.36 4.04
C HIS A 74 -0.19 3.53 5.48
N SER A 75 -1.34 2.96 5.85
CA SER A 75 -1.85 3.06 7.22
C SER A 75 -0.98 2.33 8.23
N LEU A 76 -0.37 1.20 7.81
CA LEU A 76 0.58 0.46 8.63
C LEU A 76 1.85 1.30 8.84
N ALA A 77 2.45 1.80 7.77
CA ALA A 77 3.65 2.63 7.83
C ALA A 77 3.41 3.93 8.63
N TYR A 78 2.26 4.58 8.43
CA TYR A 78 1.93 5.82 9.14
C TYR A 78 1.89 5.63 10.66
N ARG A 79 1.39 4.49 11.14
CA ARG A 79 1.37 4.15 12.56
C ARG A 79 2.78 3.99 13.12
N GLU A 80 3.66 3.31 12.40
CA GLU A 80 5.00 2.97 12.88
C GLU A 80 5.98 4.17 12.78
N CYS A 81 5.97 4.89 11.66
CA CYS A 81 6.95 5.95 11.38
C CYS A 81 6.32 7.31 11.07
N GLY A 82 5.12 7.36 10.50
CA GLY A 82 4.50 8.59 10.00
C GLY A 82 4.01 9.55 11.10
N TYR A 83 3.58 9.02 12.26
CA TYR A 83 3.09 9.84 13.37
C TYR A 83 4.09 10.92 13.82
N LYS A 84 5.40 10.59 13.83
CA LYS A 84 6.49 11.53 14.17
C LYS A 84 6.55 12.74 13.23
N TYR A 85 6.00 12.60 12.04
CA TYR A 85 6.01 13.63 11.00
C TYR A 85 4.61 14.21 10.74
N LYS A 86 3.61 13.94 11.60
CA LYS A 86 2.23 14.41 11.42
C LYS A 86 2.13 15.91 11.12
N ASN A 87 2.89 16.73 11.87
CA ASN A 87 2.90 18.19 11.71
C ASN A 87 3.55 18.64 10.39
N ARG A 88 4.40 17.80 9.79
CA ARG A 88 5.09 18.09 8.51
C ARG A 88 4.38 17.47 7.31
N MET A 89 3.54 16.46 7.50
CA MET A 89 2.81 15.81 6.39
C MET A 89 1.68 16.67 5.82
N HIS A 90 1.09 17.57 6.62
CA HIS A 90 0.10 18.55 6.13
C HIS A 90 0.75 19.79 5.51
N ALA A 91 2.06 19.96 5.64
CA ALA A 91 2.77 21.01 4.94
C ALA A 91 2.81 20.65 3.45
N ARG A 92 1.91 21.26 2.68
CA ARG A 92 1.91 21.11 1.22
C ARG A 92 3.23 21.68 0.71
N LEU A 93 4.14 20.79 0.30
CA LEU A 93 5.40 21.17 -0.34
C LEU A 93 5.09 21.65 -1.75
N THR A 94 4.61 22.89 -1.87
CA THR A 94 4.39 23.53 -3.16
C THR A 94 5.74 23.87 -3.79
N GLY A 95 5.80 23.93 -5.12
CA GLY A 95 7.00 24.36 -5.83
C GLY A 95 7.51 25.72 -5.33
N SER A 96 6.58 26.64 -5.00
CA SER A 96 6.89 27.93 -4.40
C SER A 96 7.49 27.83 -2.99
N PHE A 97 7.01 26.89 -2.17
CA PHE A 97 7.58 26.62 -0.84
C PHE A 97 9.01 26.09 -0.95
N LEU A 98 9.24 25.11 -1.85
CA LEU A 98 10.56 24.55 -2.10
C LEU A 98 11.53 25.61 -2.64
N ARG A 99 11.08 26.43 -3.60
CA ARG A 99 11.86 27.54 -4.16
C ARG A 99 12.30 28.53 -3.08
N ARG A 100 11.36 28.97 -2.22
CA ARG A 100 11.65 29.91 -1.13
C ARG A 100 12.55 29.31 -0.06
N ARG A 101 12.39 28.02 0.26
CA ARG A 101 13.11 27.36 1.36
C ARG A 101 14.53 26.93 0.99
N PHE A 102 14.75 26.55 -0.27
CA PHE A 102 16.01 25.98 -0.76
C PHE A 102 16.72 26.85 -1.80
N GLY A 103 16.18 28.03 -2.14
CA GLY A 103 16.84 28.97 -3.06
C GLY A 103 17.01 28.44 -4.48
N VAL A 104 16.15 27.51 -4.93
CA VAL A 104 16.23 26.92 -6.27
C VAL A 104 15.74 27.93 -7.31
N ASN A 105 16.65 28.76 -7.83
CA ASN A 105 16.34 29.71 -8.90
C ASN A 105 16.00 28.99 -10.23
N GLU A 106 15.28 29.69 -11.09
CA GLU A 106 14.44 29.21 -12.21
C GLU A 106 15.04 28.22 -13.21
N LEU A 107 16.35 27.96 -13.19
CA LEU A 107 17.05 27.07 -14.12
C LEU A 107 16.64 25.58 -13.98
N CYS A 108 16.13 25.15 -12.83
CA CYS A 108 15.66 23.76 -12.62
C CYS A 108 14.13 23.61 -12.61
N SER A 109 13.38 24.68 -12.88
CA SER A 109 11.91 24.64 -12.86
C SER A 109 11.31 23.67 -13.89
N ASN A 110 12.00 23.47 -15.02
CA ASN A 110 11.54 22.58 -16.09
C ASN A 110 11.73 21.09 -15.79
N LEU A 111 12.61 20.73 -14.85
CA LEU A 111 12.87 19.33 -14.49
C LEU A 111 11.76 18.76 -13.58
N VAL A 112 11.11 19.61 -12.79
CA VAL A 112 10.08 19.20 -11.82
C VAL A 112 8.69 19.15 -12.46
N TYR A 113 8.45 19.92 -13.54
CA TYR A 113 7.13 20.05 -14.15
C TYR A 113 6.93 19.28 -15.46
N GLY A 114 7.93 18.50 -15.92
CA GLY A 114 7.79 17.60 -17.07
C GLY A 114 7.32 18.28 -18.36
N ARG A 115 7.49 19.61 -18.49
CA ARG A 115 7.21 20.33 -19.72
C ARG A 115 8.47 20.34 -20.57
N SER A 116 8.40 19.69 -21.72
CA SER A 116 9.42 19.67 -22.76
C SER A 116 9.88 21.09 -23.11
N THR A 117 11.15 21.42 -22.85
CA THR A 117 11.74 22.68 -23.32
C THR A 117 12.45 22.47 -24.64
N THR A 118 11.79 22.88 -25.71
CA THR A 118 12.41 23.18 -27.00
C THR A 118 13.22 24.48 -26.86
N SER A 119 14.41 24.43 -26.26
CA SER A 119 15.52 25.39 -26.48
C SER A 119 16.68 25.07 -25.54
N LEU A 120 17.54 24.16 -25.98
CA LEU A 120 18.81 23.80 -25.34
C LEU A 120 19.94 24.52 -26.10
N ARG A 121 20.21 25.79 -25.78
CA ARG A 121 21.37 26.51 -26.36
C ARG A 121 22.21 27.31 -25.37
N ARG A 122 22.05 27.17 -24.05
CA ARG A 122 22.81 28.03 -23.13
C ARG A 122 23.20 27.42 -21.78
N VAL A 123 23.56 26.13 -21.75
CA VAL A 123 24.17 25.51 -20.56
C VAL A 123 25.43 24.74 -20.96
N ALA A 124 26.47 25.47 -21.37
CA ALA A 124 27.78 24.89 -21.68
C ALA A 124 28.93 25.57 -20.91
N HIS A 125 28.64 26.32 -19.83
CA HIS A 125 29.69 27.10 -19.15
C HIS A 125 29.63 27.06 -17.62
N CYS A 126 29.14 25.97 -17.04
CA CYS A 126 29.28 25.74 -15.61
C CYS A 126 29.64 24.26 -15.35
N CYS A 127 30.85 23.91 -15.74
CA CYS A 127 31.68 22.89 -15.10
C CYS A 127 33.05 23.53 -14.89
#